data_AF-A0A243QC40-F1
#
_entry.id   AF-A0A243QC40-F1
#
_cell.length_a   1.000
_cell.length_b   1.000
_cell.length_c   1.000
_cell.angle_alpha   90.00
_cell.angle_beta   90.00
_cell.angle_gamma   90.00
#
_symmetry.space_group_name_H-M   'P 1'
#
loop_
_entity.id
_entity.type
_entity.pdbx_description
1 polymer ?
#
loop_
_entity_poly.entity_id
_entity_poly.type
_entity_poly.pdbx_seq_one_letter_code
_entity_poly.pdbx_strand_id
1 'polypeptide(L)'
;MLDSLDRLVIDWSDLPKARAQTKEILTALSEDKAALTQLLERAREEEDLFDKCEHHRLLDKLVIYDALDRGFRIRVHVSTEDHRDRPHDHRFTFTSLIMRGQYKHVRHELTGRLSEEDIPQSAQDDFDAVPTDLRVVPRFVTHEQAGNCYTLHHSEIHT
;
A
#
# COMPACT_ATOMS: atom_id res chain seq x y z
N MET A 1 6.63 -18.95 11.02
CA MET A 1 5.95 -17.72 10.58
C MET A 1 4.71 -18.03 9.73
N LEU A 2 4.80 -18.84 8.66
CA LEU A 2 3.68 -19.12 7.75
C LEU A 2 2.38 -19.57 8.45
N ASP A 3 2.47 -20.47 9.43
CA ASP A 3 1.30 -20.87 10.25
C ASP A 3 0.58 -19.69 10.94
N SER A 4 1.34 -18.65 11.32
CA SER A 4 0.79 -17.43 11.91
C SER A 4 0.02 -16.62 10.87
N LEU A 5 0.51 -16.56 9.62
CA LEU A 5 -0.24 -15.93 8.52
C LEU A 5 -1.52 -16.67 8.23
N ASP A 6 -1.51 -18.01 8.20
CA ASP A 6 -2.68 -18.84 7.87
C ASP A 6 -3.83 -18.71 8.89
N ARG A 7 -3.52 -18.26 10.12
CA ARG A 7 -4.51 -18.02 11.17
C ARG A 7 -4.85 -16.55 11.38
N LEU A 8 -4.12 -15.63 10.74
CA LEU A 8 -4.33 -14.20 10.89
C LEU A 8 -5.67 -13.81 10.26
N VAL A 9 -6.39 -12.95 10.97
CA VAL A 9 -7.59 -12.26 10.50
C VAL A 9 -7.45 -10.80 10.90
N ILE A 10 -7.67 -9.88 9.96
CA ILE A 10 -7.58 -8.44 10.20
C ILE A 10 -8.96 -7.82 10.09
N ASP A 11 -9.39 -7.18 11.17
CA ASP A 11 -10.59 -6.34 11.20
C ASP A 11 -10.20 -4.88 11.05
N TRP A 12 -10.39 -4.32 9.85
CA TRP A 12 -10.05 -2.93 9.55
C TRP A 12 -11.05 -1.91 10.12
N SER A 13 -12.16 -2.35 10.73
CA SER A 13 -13.07 -1.43 11.44
C SER A 13 -12.50 -0.96 12.79
N ASP A 14 -11.57 -1.72 13.38
CA ASP A 14 -10.77 -1.34 14.55
C ASP A 14 -9.33 -1.02 14.12
N LEU A 15 -9.13 0.21 13.62
CA LEU A 15 -7.82 0.64 13.09
C LEU A 15 -6.67 0.53 14.10
N PRO A 16 -6.81 0.91 15.39
CA PRO A 16 -5.75 0.72 16.38
C PRO A 16 -5.33 -0.75 16.52
N LYS A 17 -6.29 -1.67 16.58
CA LYS A 17 -6.01 -3.11 16.67
C LYS A 17 -5.41 -3.67 15.39
N ALA A 18 -5.98 -3.33 14.23
CA ALA A 18 -5.46 -3.72 12.92
C ALA A 18 -4.01 -3.27 12.75
N ARG A 19 -3.70 -2.02 13.12
CA ARG A 19 -2.33 -1.49 13.11
C ARG A 19 -1.38 -2.29 13.99
N ALA A 20 -1.79 -2.63 15.21
CA ALA A 20 -0.94 -3.41 16.12
C ALA A 20 -0.63 -4.80 15.55
N GLN A 21 -1.66 -5.52 15.08
CA GLN A 21 -1.52 -6.86 14.50
C GLN A 21 -0.68 -6.84 13.22
N THR A 22 -0.96 -5.90 12.31
CA THR A 22 -0.23 -5.79 11.03
C THR A 22 1.21 -5.35 11.23
N LYS A 23 1.50 -4.49 12.21
CA LYS A 23 2.88 -4.15 12.57
C LYS A 23 3.63 -5.37 13.08
N GLU A 24 3.04 -6.12 14.03
CA GLU A 24 3.66 -7.31 14.61
C GLU A 24 4.01 -8.34 13.53
N ILE A 25 3.05 -8.66 12.64
CA ILE A 25 3.27 -9.67 11.60
C ILE A 25 4.29 -9.21 10.55
N LEU A 26 4.27 -7.93 10.15
CA LEU A 26 5.25 -7.40 9.19
C LEU A 26 6.66 -7.40 9.79
N THR A 27 6.80 -7.01 11.05
CA THR A 27 8.10 -7.07 11.75
C THR A 27 8.59 -8.51 11.83
N ALA A 28 7.77 -9.45 12.29
CA ALA A 28 8.15 -10.86 12.37
C ALA A 28 8.53 -11.45 11.01
N LEU A 29 7.76 -11.12 9.96
CA LEU A 29 8.08 -11.55 8.59
C LEU A 29 9.38 -10.92 8.06
N SER A 30 9.68 -9.67 8.42
CA SER A 30 10.93 -9.01 8.01
C SER A 30 12.18 -9.60 8.66
N GLU A 31 12.03 -10.21 9.84
CA GLU A 31 13.10 -10.89 10.57
C GLU A 31 13.29 -12.34 10.12
N ASP A 32 12.23 -13.01 9.68
CA ASP A 32 12.26 -14.37 9.12
C ASP A 32 12.56 -14.38 7.62
N LYS A 33 13.85 -14.24 7.29
CA LYS A 33 14.34 -14.26 5.90
C LYS A 33 13.97 -15.52 5.12
N ALA A 34 13.87 -16.66 5.81
CA ALA A 34 13.53 -17.93 5.16
C ALA A 34 12.06 -17.91 4.71
N ALA A 35 11.15 -17.50 5.60
CA ALA A 35 9.74 -17.35 5.25
C ALA A 35 9.51 -16.31 4.15
N LEU A 36 10.17 -15.15 4.22
CA LEU A 36 10.03 -14.13 3.17
C LEU A 36 10.55 -14.61 1.81
N THR A 37 11.69 -15.29 1.79
CA THR A 37 12.25 -15.88 0.56
C THR A 37 11.26 -16.88 -0.04
N GLN A 38 10.72 -17.77 0.78
CA GLN A 38 9.73 -18.75 0.35
C GLN A 38 8.47 -18.10 -0.23
N LEU A 39 7.96 -17.02 0.39
CA LEU A 39 6.78 -16.30 -0.13
C LEU A 39 7.06 -15.60 -1.47
N LEU A 40 8.26 -15.06 -1.66
CA LEU A 40 8.68 -14.48 -2.94
C LEU A 40 8.84 -15.54 -4.03
N GLU A 41 9.40 -16.71 -3.71
CA GLU A 41 9.49 -17.84 -4.63
C GLU A 41 8.11 -18.33 -5.05
N ARG A 42 7.18 -18.46 -4.10
CA ARG A 42 5.77 -18.77 -4.38
C ARG A 42 5.12 -17.73 -5.29
N ALA A 43 5.33 -16.44 -5.06
CA ALA A 43 4.80 -15.39 -5.93
C ALA A 43 5.31 -15.48 -7.37
N ARG A 44 6.51 -16.03 -7.58
CA ARG A 44 7.09 -16.26 -8.91
C ARG A 44 6.55 -17.54 -9.57
N GLU A 45 6.21 -18.55 -8.78
CA GLU A 45 5.90 -19.91 -9.27
C GLU A 45 4.40 -20.22 -9.32
N GLU A 46 3.59 -19.58 -8.48
CA GLU A 46 2.13 -19.73 -8.43
C GLU A 46 1.48 -18.69 -9.36
N GLU A 47 0.88 -19.16 -10.46
CA GLU A 47 0.23 -18.32 -11.49
C GLU A 47 -0.76 -17.31 -10.89
N ASP A 48 -1.60 -17.76 -9.94
CA ASP A 48 -2.59 -16.90 -9.28
C ASP A 48 -1.95 -15.70 -8.55
N LEU A 49 -0.79 -15.87 -7.91
CA LEU A 49 -0.08 -14.78 -7.25
C LEU A 49 0.69 -13.92 -8.26
N PHE A 50 1.32 -14.55 -9.24
CA PHE A 50 2.09 -13.87 -10.27
C PHE A 50 1.23 -12.90 -11.08
N ASP A 51 0.01 -13.31 -11.47
CA ASP A 51 -0.94 -12.49 -12.21
C ASP A 51 -1.41 -11.24 -11.45
N LYS A 52 -1.23 -11.22 -10.13
CA LYS A 52 -1.53 -10.07 -9.27
C LYS A 52 -0.32 -9.15 -9.06
N CYS A 53 0.86 -9.54 -9.54
CA CYS A 53 2.05 -8.70 -9.53
C CYS A 53 1.96 -7.66 -10.66
N GLU A 54 2.53 -6.48 -10.43
CA GLU A 54 2.38 -5.36 -11.35
C GLU A 54 3.66 -4.54 -11.43
N HIS A 55 4.13 -4.25 -12.64
CA HIS A 55 5.07 -3.16 -12.89
C HIS A 55 4.26 -1.87 -13.06
N HIS A 56 4.25 -1.02 -12.03
CA HIS A 56 3.45 0.21 -12.02
C HIS A 56 4.35 1.44 -11.97
N ARG A 57 3.89 2.55 -12.55
CA ARG A 57 4.67 3.81 -12.66
C ARG A 57 5.16 4.38 -11.31
N LEU A 58 4.50 4.02 -10.22
CA LEU A 58 4.84 4.44 -8.84
C LEU A 58 5.81 3.49 -8.14
N LEU A 59 5.71 2.19 -8.42
CA LEU A 59 6.48 1.11 -7.78
C LEU A 59 6.11 -0.23 -8.42
N ASP A 60 6.97 -1.22 -8.29
CA ASP A 60 6.61 -2.62 -8.53
C ASP A 60 5.86 -3.19 -7.34
N LYS A 61 4.78 -3.92 -7.62
CA LYS A 61 3.95 -4.60 -6.62
C LYS A 61 4.12 -6.10 -6.79
N LEU A 62 4.71 -6.78 -5.81
CA LEU A 62 4.78 -8.23 -5.77
C LEU A 62 3.78 -8.74 -4.74
N VAL A 63 2.74 -9.46 -5.16
CA VAL A 63 1.78 -10.08 -4.23
C VAL A 63 2.34 -11.40 -3.75
N ILE A 64 2.72 -11.46 -2.47
CA ILE A 64 3.40 -12.62 -1.89
C ILE A 64 2.51 -13.49 -1.00
N TYR A 65 1.33 -12.99 -0.64
CA TYR A 65 0.33 -13.70 0.14
C TYR A 65 -1.04 -13.07 -0.05
N ASP A 66 -2.05 -13.85 -0.41
CA ASP A 66 -3.41 -13.37 -0.64
C ASP A 66 -4.41 -14.08 0.26
N ALA A 67 -5.08 -13.32 1.14
CA ALA A 67 -6.03 -13.83 2.12
C ALA A 67 -7.15 -12.81 2.34
N LEU A 68 -7.73 -12.30 1.25
CA LEU A 68 -8.81 -11.32 1.31
C LEU A 68 -10.05 -11.85 2.03
N ASP A 69 -10.27 -13.17 2.03
CA ASP A 69 -11.27 -13.86 2.85
C ASP A 69 -11.07 -13.64 4.36
N ARG A 70 -9.84 -13.33 4.78
CA ARG A 70 -9.44 -12.99 6.15
C ARG A 70 -9.04 -11.53 6.32
N GLY A 71 -9.32 -10.71 5.30
CA GLY A 71 -9.20 -9.26 5.33
C GLY A 71 -7.81 -8.71 5.01
N PHE A 72 -6.86 -9.48 4.46
CA PHE A 72 -5.55 -8.92 4.13
C PHE A 72 -4.87 -9.54 2.90
N ARG A 73 -3.93 -8.79 2.35
CA ARG A 73 -2.99 -9.22 1.31
C ARG A 73 -1.64 -8.61 1.63
N ILE A 74 -0.57 -9.39 1.50
CA ILE A 74 0.79 -8.90 1.70
C ILE A 74 1.43 -8.64 0.34
N ARG A 75 1.98 -7.44 0.19
CA ARG A 75 2.72 -7.03 -1.00
C ARG A 75 4.12 -6.59 -0.61
N VAL A 76 5.09 -6.94 -1.44
CA VAL A 76 6.40 -6.29 -1.43
C VAL A 76 6.36 -5.19 -2.47
N HIS A 77 6.61 -3.96 -2.03
CA HIS A 77 6.74 -2.81 -2.91
C HIS A 77 8.22 -2.53 -3.17
N VAL A 78 8.58 -2.38 -4.45
CA VAL A 78 9.93 -2.00 -4.86
C VAL A 78 9.86 -0.68 -5.61
N SER A 79 10.50 0.35 -5.05
CA SER A 79 10.64 1.66 -5.68
C SER A 79 12.12 1.89 -5.99
N THR A 80 12.36 2.43 -7.19
CA THR A 80 13.69 2.76 -7.74
C THR A 80 13.66 4.19 -8.26
N GLU A 81 14.81 4.68 -8.75
CA GLU A 81 14.90 6.02 -9.35
C GLU A 81 14.05 6.19 -10.63
N ASP A 82 13.63 5.09 -11.27
CA ASP A 82 12.78 5.10 -12.46
C ASP A 82 11.30 5.36 -12.13
N HIS A 83 10.92 5.17 -10.86
CA HIS A 83 9.57 5.35 -10.39
C HIS A 83 9.28 6.82 -10.07
N ARG A 84 8.11 7.30 -10.47
CA ARG A 84 7.73 8.71 -10.32
C ARG A 84 6.56 8.85 -9.39
N ASP A 85 6.81 9.40 -8.22
CA ASP A 85 5.75 9.62 -7.24
C ASP A 85 4.75 10.69 -7.69
N ARG A 86 3.48 10.50 -7.32
CA ARG A 86 2.38 11.43 -7.57
C ARG A 86 1.36 11.31 -6.45
N PRO A 87 0.67 12.40 -6.06
CA PRO A 87 -0.36 12.30 -5.04
C PRO A 87 -1.43 11.28 -5.42
N HIS A 88 -1.68 10.32 -4.53
CA HIS A 88 -2.67 9.27 -4.73
C HIS A 88 -3.26 8.84 -3.38
N ASP A 89 -4.45 8.26 -3.42
CA ASP A 89 -5.07 7.53 -2.32
C ASP A 89 -4.97 6.02 -2.59
N HIS A 90 -5.61 5.22 -1.73
CA HIS A 90 -5.64 3.76 -1.88
C HIS A 90 -7.06 3.26 -1.85
N ARG A 91 -7.30 2.14 -2.54
CA ARG A 91 -8.58 1.43 -2.43
C ARG A 91 -8.79 0.79 -1.05
N PHE A 92 -7.71 0.53 -0.31
CA PHE A 92 -7.74 -0.17 0.98
C PHE A 92 -6.84 0.52 2.00
N THR A 93 -7.24 0.46 3.27
CA THR A 93 -6.38 0.83 4.40
C THR A 93 -5.24 -0.19 4.48
N PHE A 94 -4.03 0.27 4.75
CA PHE A 94 -2.86 -0.62 4.79
C PHE A 94 -1.84 -0.20 5.84
N THR A 95 -0.98 -1.16 6.21
CA THR A 95 0.22 -0.94 7.02
C THR A 95 1.43 -1.26 6.16
N SER A 96 2.45 -0.41 6.21
CA SER A 96 3.72 -0.57 5.53
C SER A 96 4.86 -0.64 6.52
N LEU A 97 5.85 -1.48 6.25
CA LEU A 97 7.12 -1.56 6.96
C LEU A 97 8.23 -1.34 5.94
N ILE A 98 9.08 -0.35 6.17
CA ILE A 98 10.22 -0.08 5.29
C ILE A 98 11.32 -1.09 5.61
N MET A 99 11.59 -1.97 4.67
CA MET A 99 12.60 -3.02 4.85
C MET A 99 14.02 -2.53 4.53
N ARG A 100 14.14 -1.64 3.54
CA ARG A 100 15.43 -1.12 3.06
C ARG A 100 15.25 0.23 2.39
N GLY A 101 16.32 1.03 2.41
CA GLY A 101 16.32 2.36 1.79
C GLY A 101 15.56 3.37 2.64
N GLN A 102 15.17 4.46 1.99
CA GLN A 102 14.45 5.56 2.58
C GLN A 102 13.75 6.39 1.50
N TYR A 103 12.72 7.13 1.88
CA TYR A 103 12.06 8.11 1.01
C TYR A 103 11.41 9.20 1.86
N LYS A 104 11.10 10.32 1.21
CA LYS A 104 10.30 11.39 1.81
C LYS A 104 8.83 11.05 1.58
N HIS A 105 8.07 10.92 2.66
CA HIS A 105 6.63 10.68 2.60
C HIS A 105 5.90 11.97 2.94
N VAL A 106 4.97 12.39 2.08
CA VAL A 106 4.18 13.60 2.26
C VAL A 106 2.71 13.23 2.25
N ARG A 107 2.01 13.54 3.34
CA ARG A 107 0.55 13.51 3.39
C ARG A 107 0.01 14.86 2.95
N HIS A 108 -1.02 14.81 2.12
CA HIS A 108 -1.64 15.98 1.50
C HIS A 108 -3.08 16.14 1.96
N GLU A 109 -3.55 17.37 1.89
CA GLU A 109 -4.97 17.71 1.95
C GLU A 109 -5.44 18.08 0.55
N LEU A 110 -6.63 17.60 0.20
CA LEU A 110 -7.33 18.05 -1.00
C LEU A 110 -8.09 19.33 -0.65
N THR A 111 -7.75 20.44 -1.30
CA THR A 111 -8.42 21.74 -1.12
C THR A 111 -9.08 22.17 -2.42
N GLY A 112 -10.12 23.00 -2.35
CA GLY A 112 -10.88 23.45 -3.51
C GLY A 112 -12.33 22.97 -3.45
N ARG A 113 -13.01 22.99 -4.59
CA ARG A 113 -14.38 22.52 -4.72
C ARG A 113 -14.39 21.30 -5.62
N LEU A 114 -15.05 20.25 -5.14
CA LEU A 114 -15.39 19.07 -5.91
C LEU A 114 -16.87 18.81 -5.67
N SER A 115 -17.70 18.99 -6.69
CA SER A 115 -19.01 18.33 -6.67
C SER A 115 -18.78 16.91 -7.16
N GLU A 116 -19.27 15.89 -6.43
CA GLU A 116 -19.27 14.51 -6.95
C GLU A 116 -20.07 14.41 -8.27
N GLU A 117 -21.00 15.33 -8.50
CA GLU A 117 -21.75 15.47 -9.75
C GLU A 117 -20.86 15.93 -10.93
N ASP A 118 -19.72 16.57 -10.65
CA ASP A 118 -18.78 17.07 -11.67
C ASP A 118 -17.82 15.98 -12.17
N ILE A 119 -17.73 14.84 -11.47
CA ILE A 119 -16.92 13.69 -11.90
C ILE A 119 -17.83 12.69 -12.62
N PRO A 120 -17.66 12.48 -13.93
CA PRO A 120 -18.38 11.42 -14.62
C PRO A 120 -18.12 10.07 -13.95
N GLN A 121 -19.16 9.29 -13.67
CA GLN A 121 -18.98 7.94 -13.10
C GLN A 121 -18.11 7.04 -14.00
N SER A 122 -18.07 7.34 -15.29
CA SER A 122 -17.22 6.67 -16.28
C SER A 122 -15.74 7.02 -16.17
N ALA A 123 -15.36 8.10 -15.47
CA ALA A 123 -13.96 8.48 -15.32
C ALA A 123 -13.29 7.55 -14.32
N GLN A 124 -12.53 6.58 -14.84
CA GLN A 124 -11.85 5.57 -14.05
C GLN A 124 -10.32 5.63 -14.22
N ASP A 125 -9.85 6.23 -15.31
CA ASP A 125 -8.42 6.32 -15.64
C ASP A 125 -7.95 7.77 -15.84
N ASP A 126 -6.63 7.99 -15.80
CA ASP A 126 -6.00 9.29 -16.04
C ASP A 126 -6.43 9.95 -17.37
N PHE A 127 -6.83 9.15 -18.37
CA PHE A 127 -7.28 9.64 -19.67
C PHE A 127 -8.67 10.28 -19.63
N ASP A 128 -9.47 9.97 -18.61
CA ASP A 128 -10.80 10.52 -18.39
C ASP A 128 -10.78 11.73 -17.43
N ALA A 129 -9.58 12.22 -17.09
CA ALA A 129 -9.42 13.31 -16.14
C ALA A 129 -10.17 14.57 -16.58
N VAL A 130 -11.02 15.08 -15.70
CA VAL A 130 -11.77 16.32 -15.90
C VAL A 130 -11.05 17.51 -15.25
N PRO A 131 -11.09 18.71 -15.86
CA PRO A 131 -10.57 19.91 -15.22
C PRO A 131 -11.26 20.17 -13.87
N THR A 132 -10.47 20.49 -12.85
CA THR A 132 -10.97 20.76 -11.50
C THR A 132 -10.20 21.88 -10.81
N ASP A 133 -10.88 22.57 -9.90
CA ASP A 133 -10.26 23.55 -8.99
C ASP A 133 -9.59 22.90 -7.78
N LEU A 134 -9.63 21.57 -7.69
CA LEU A 134 -8.93 20.84 -6.66
C LEU A 134 -7.42 21.08 -6.72
N ARG A 135 -6.83 21.23 -5.53
CA ARG A 135 -5.41 21.40 -5.31
C ARG A 135 -4.97 20.45 -4.21
N VAL A 136 -3.91 19.70 -4.49
CA VAL A 136 -3.23 18.88 -3.51
C VAL A 136 -2.24 19.75 -2.77
N VAL A 137 -2.41 19.90 -1.46
CA VAL A 137 -1.57 20.76 -0.61
C VAL A 137 -0.81 19.90 0.41
N PRO A 138 0.53 19.96 0.46
CA PRO A 138 1.32 19.26 1.48
C PRO A 138 0.93 19.69 2.90
N ARG A 139 0.74 18.74 3.80
CA ARG A 139 0.39 19.01 5.20
C ARG A 139 1.35 18.44 6.21
N PHE A 140 1.79 17.22 5.99
CA PHE A 140 2.65 16.52 6.94
C PHE A 140 3.73 15.78 6.17
N VAL A 141 4.98 15.99 6.58
CA VAL A 141 6.16 15.44 5.91
C VAL A 141 6.92 14.57 6.90
N THR A 142 7.17 13.33 6.53
CA THR A 142 8.06 12.41 7.25
C THR A 142 9.18 11.95 6.33
N HIS A 143 10.26 11.48 6.94
CA HIS A 143 11.34 10.78 6.24
C HIS A 143 11.29 9.34 6.71
N GLU A 144 10.81 8.48 5.84
CA GLU A 144 10.66 7.06 6.12
C GLU A 144 11.94 6.34 5.78
N GLN A 145 12.44 5.52 6.70
CA GLN A 145 13.68 4.76 6.57
C GLN A 145 13.48 3.33 7.04
N ALA A 146 14.44 2.45 6.74
CA ALA A 146 14.40 1.05 7.18
C ALA A 146 14.06 0.92 8.68
N GLY A 147 13.08 0.08 8.99
CA GLY A 147 12.52 -0.12 10.34
C GLY A 147 11.31 0.75 10.67
N ASN A 148 11.05 1.83 9.94
CA ASN A 148 9.83 2.61 10.12
C ASN A 148 8.61 1.80 9.68
N CYS A 149 7.52 1.92 10.45
CA CYS A 149 6.25 1.27 10.16
C CYS A 149 5.10 2.23 10.39
N TYR A 150 4.25 2.40 9.38
CA TYR A 150 3.11 3.30 9.41
C TYR A 150 1.86 2.62 8.85
N THR A 151 0.70 3.14 9.22
CA THR A 151 -0.61 2.75 8.69
C THR A 151 -1.25 3.97 8.06
N LEU A 152 -1.81 3.82 6.87
CA LEU A 152 -2.60 4.84 6.19
C LEU A 152 -4.03 4.35 6.02
N HIS A 153 -4.97 5.22 6.34
CA HIS A 153 -6.37 5.02 5.95
C HIS A 153 -6.50 5.18 4.44
N HIS A 154 -7.40 4.41 3.82
CA HIS A 154 -7.58 4.40 2.36
C HIS A 154 -7.85 5.79 1.75
N SER A 155 -8.52 6.68 2.50
CA SER A 155 -8.83 8.04 2.07
C SER A 155 -7.69 9.06 2.24
N GLU A 156 -6.54 8.65 2.79
CA GLU A 156 -5.39 9.56 2.91
C GLU A 156 -4.66 9.70 1.58
N ILE A 157 -4.43 10.95 1.17
CA ILE A 157 -3.69 11.26 -0.05
C ILE A 157 -2.22 11.44 0.31
N HIS A 158 -1.34 10.72 -0.37
CA HIS A 158 0.09 10.84 -0.12
C HIS A 158 0.96 10.73 -1.38
N THR A 159 2.20 11.15 -1.21
CA THR A 159 3.37 10.82 -2.04
C THR A 159 4.37 10.18 -1.09
#